data_AF-A0A942AFW0-F1
#
_entry.id   AF-A0A942AFW0-F1
#
_cell.length_a   1.000
_cell.length_b   1.000
_cell.length_c   1.000
_cell.angle_alpha   90.00
_cell.angle_beta   90.00
_cell.angle_gamma   90.00
#
_symmetry.space_group_name_H-M   'P 1'
#
loop_
_entity.id
_entity.type
_entity.pdbx_description
1 polymer ?
#
loop_
_entity_poly.entity_id
_entity_poly.type
_entity_poly.pdbx_seq_one_letter_code
_entity_poly.pdbx_strand_id
1 'polypeptide(L)' 'MSTTIKMWAVFDPEGQPVEWSLRPNEEWCIEDFIGQSSWGNYEKQGHTCRPVRVTIEELPQGEK' A
#
# COMPACT_ATOMS: atom_id res chain seq x y z
N MET A 1 -19.05 0.81 10.92
CA MET A 1 -18.64 -0.63 10.99
C MET A 1 -17.12 -0.73 10.80
N SER A 2 -16.43 -1.76 11.33
CA SER A 2 -15.01 -2.00 11.01
C SER A 2 -14.78 -3.37 10.39
N THR A 3 -13.86 -3.45 9.42
CA THR A 3 -13.45 -4.70 8.77
C THR A 3 -11.94 -4.75 8.66
N THR A 4 -11.36 -5.93 8.84
CA THR A 4 -9.91 -6.14 8.71
C THR A 4 -9.63 -6.90 7.42
N ILE A 5 -8.77 -6.34 6.59
CA ILE A 5 -8.39 -6.93 5.30
C ILE A 5 -6.88 -7.10 5.19
N LYS A 6 -6.46 -7.96 4.26
CA LYS A 6 -5.07 -8.04 3.80
C LYS A 6 -4.89 -7.07 2.63
N MET A 7 -3.84 -6.29 2.67
CA MET A 7 -3.47 -5.30 1.66
C MET A 7 -1.96 -5.41 1.41
N TRP A 8 -1.45 -4.85 0.31
CA TRP A 8 -0.02 -4.66 0.12
C TRP A 8 0.31 -3.17 0.24
N ALA A 9 1.46 -2.87 0.81
CA ALA A 9 1.93 -1.50 0.96
C ALA A 9 3.42 -1.39 0.65
N VAL A 10 3.80 -0.26 0.06
CA VAL A 10 5.18 0.16 -0.15
C VAL A 10 5.61 1.00 1.04
N PHE A 11 6.74 0.63 1.62
CA PHE A 11 7.37 1.33 2.73
C PHE A 11 8.65 1.99 2.25
N ASP A 12 8.88 3.22 2.68
CA ASP A 12 10.17 3.89 2.53
C ASP A 12 11.24 3.28 3.48
N PRO A 13 12.52 3.68 3.34
CA PRO A 13 13.59 3.19 4.22
C PRO A 13 13.40 3.53 5.71
N GLU A 14 12.59 4.55 6.02
CA GLU A 14 12.27 4.94 7.38
C GLU A 14 11.11 4.12 7.97
N GLY A 15 10.47 3.28 7.14
CA GLY A 15 9.38 2.40 7.51
C GLY A 15 8.00 3.06 7.45
N GLN A 16 7.86 4.20 6.77
CA GLN A 16 6.57 4.85 6.54
C GLN A 16 5.89 4.29 5.29
N PRO A 17 4.57 4.00 5.34
CA PRO A 17 3.82 3.58 4.16
C PRO A 17 3.63 4.78 3.22
N VAL A 18 4.17 4.68 2.02
CA VAL A 18 4.05 5.73 0.99
C VAL A 18 2.99 5.40 -0.06
N GLU A 19 2.65 4.11 -0.21
CA GLU A 19 1.65 3.65 -1.17
C GLU A 19 1.02 2.31 -0.76
N TRP A 20 -0.21 2.01 -1.18
CA TRP A 20 -0.91 0.77 -0.82
C TRP A 20 -2.07 0.38 -1.76
N SER A 21 -2.29 -0.93 -1.93
CA SER A 21 -3.24 -1.48 -2.91
C SER A 21 -3.95 -2.70 -2.36
N LEU A 22 -5.25 -2.77 -2.67
CA LEU A 22 -6.17 -3.85 -2.33
C LEU A 22 -6.01 -5.07 -3.26
N ARG A 23 -5.08 -5.04 -4.21
CA ARG A 23 -4.82 -6.17 -5.11
C ARG A 23 -4.36 -7.40 -4.32
N PRO A 24 -4.66 -8.61 -4.80
CA PRO A 24 -4.47 -9.83 -4.02
C PRO A 24 -3.00 -10.27 -3.89
N ASN A 25 -2.13 -9.92 -4.84
CA ASN A 25 -0.75 -10.39 -4.91
C ASN A 25 0.25 -9.23 -5.07
N GLU A 26 1.51 -9.49 -4.75
CA GLU A 26 2.61 -8.51 -4.78
C GLU A 26 2.88 -7.96 -6.17
N GLU A 27 2.95 -8.84 -7.17
CA GLU A 27 3.28 -8.49 -8.55
C GLU A 27 2.30 -7.47 -9.12
N TRP A 28 1.00 -7.71 -8.95
CA TRP A 28 -0.03 -6.78 -9.41
C TRP A 28 -0.04 -5.49 -8.59
N CYS A 29 0.37 -5.54 -7.32
CA CYS A 29 0.52 -4.32 -6.53
C CYS A 29 1.66 -3.45 -7.06
N ILE A 30 2.83 -4.05 -7.32
CA ILE A 30 4.00 -3.35 -7.87
C ILE A 30 3.67 -2.73 -9.23
N GLU A 31 2.90 -3.41 -10.08
CA GLU A 31 2.44 -2.89 -11.37
C GLU A 31 1.48 -1.69 -11.25
N ASP A 32 0.63 -1.67 -10.21
CA ASP A 32 -0.43 -0.68 -10.00
C ASP A 32 0.07 0.58 -9.30
N PHE A 33 0.99 0.43 -8.33
CA PHE A 33 1.60 1.54 -7.60
C PHE A 33 2.35 2.49 -8.51
N ILE A 34 2.97 1.90 -9.50
CA ILE A 34 4.01 2.57 -10.22
C ILE A 34 3.76 2.25 -11.66
N GLY A 35 3.19 3.21 -12.38
CA GLY A 35 2.99 3.11 -13.83
C GLY A 35 4.28 2.64 -14.51
N GLN A 36 4.35 1.34 -14.78
CA GLN A 36 5.39 0.50 -15.40
C GLN A 36 6.90 0.84 -15.24
N SER A 37 7.34 1.90 -14.56
CA SER A 37 8.71 2.44 -14.72
C SER A 37 9.43 2.93 -13.46
N SER A 38 8.79 3.06 -12.30
CA SER A 38 9.45 3.61 -11.10
C SER A 38 9.87 2.56 -10.06
N TRP A 39 9.45 1.28 -10.14
CA TRP A 39 9.75 0.31 -9.06
C TRP A 39 11.25 0.08 -8.93
N GLY A 40 11.96 -0.01 -10.06
CA GLY A 40 13.42 -0.06 -10.05
C GLY A 40 14.09 1.17 -9.41
N ASN A 41 13.41 2.32 -9.30
CA ASN A 41 13.92 3.47 -8.54
C ASN A 41 13.58 3.36 -7.06
N TYR A 42 12.36 2.93 -6.71
CA TYR A 42 11.95 2.68 -5.33
C TYR A 42 12.83 1.62 -4.66
N GLU A 43 13.11 0.53 -5.35
CA GLU A 43 14.02 -0.53 -4.89
C GLU A 43 15.44 0.01 -4.67
N LYS A 44 15.98 0.80 -5.60
CA LYS A 44 17.29 1.47 -5.44
C LYS A 44 17.33 2.44 -4.26
N GLN A 45 16.19 3.06 -3.94
CA GLN A 45 16.05 3.96 -2.80
C GLN A 45 15.82 3.19 -1.49
N GLY A 46 15.73 1.86 -1.49
CA GLY A 46 15.56 1.04 -0.30
C GLY A 46 14.11 0.85 0.14
N HIS A 47 13.15 1.12 -0.75
CA HIS A 47 11.75 0.86 -0.44
C HIS A 47 11.44 -0.64 -0.49
N THR A 48 10.43 -1.06 0.26
CA THR A 48 10.01 -2.46 0.34
C THR A 48 8.51 -2.60 0.15
N CYS A 49 8.08 -3.58 -0.65
CA CYS A 49 6.67 -3.95 -0.78
C CYS A 49 6.41 -5.15 0.14
N ARG A 50 5.37 -5.10 0.97
CA ARG A 50 5.04 -6.22 1.86
C ARG A 50 3.55 -6.27 2.16
N PRO A 51 3.01 -7.47 2.48
CA PRO A 51 1.63 -7.59 2.89
C PRO A 51 1.45 -6.99 4.28
N VAL A 52 0.38 -6.21 4.45
CA VAL A 52 -0.04 -5.60 5.69
C VAL A 52 -1.47 -5.99 6.02
N ARG A 53 -1.82 -5.88 7.30
CA ARG A 53 -3.18 -6.02 7.79
C ARG A 53 -3.65 -4.64 8.20
N VAL A 54 -4.72 -4.17 7.59
CA VAL A 54 -5.32 -2.86 7.91
C VAL A 54 -6.76 -3.04 8.37
N THR A 55 -7.17 -2.17 9.28
CA THR A 55 -8.57 -2.05 9.71
C THR A 55 -9.17 -0.86 8.99
N ILE A 56 -10.24 -1.11 8.23
CA ILE A 56 -11.03 -0.06 7.60
C ILE A 56 -12.19 0.23 8.52
N GLU A 57 -12.30 1.48 8.94
CA GLU A 57 -13.40 1.98 9.75
C GLU A 57 -14.22 2.96 8.92
N GLU A 58 -15.52 2.73 8.88
CA GLU A 58 -16.46 3.67 8.30
C GLU A 58 -16.54 4.92 9.18
N LEU A 59 -16.19 6.07 8.62
CA LEU A 59 -16.34 7.37 9.27
C LEU A 59 -17.81 7.81 9.23
N PRO A 60 -18.28 8.60 10.22
CA PRO A 60 -19.62 9.16 10.19
C PRO A 60 -19.85 9.95 8.89
N GLN A 61 -20.97 9.68 8.21
CA GLN A 61 -21.35 10.44 7.04
C GLN A 61 -21.88 11.81 7.48
N GLY A 62 -21.00 12.80 7.71
CA GLY A 62 -21.45 14.16 8.02
C GLY A 62 -20.56 15.09 8.86
N GLU A 63 -19.25 14.92 8.93
CA GLU A 63 -18.39 16.02 9.40
C GLU A 63 -17.97 16.88 8.20
N LYS A 64 -18.60 18.06 8.09
CA LYS A 64 -18.12 19.18 7.28
C LYS A 64 -17.03 19.93 8.04
#